data_AF-A0A7S7TD29-F1
#
_entry.id   AF-A0A7S7TD29-F1
#
_cell.length_a   1.000
_cell.length_b   1.000
_cell.length_c   1.000
_cell.angle_alpha   90.00
_cell.angle_beta   90.00
_cell.angle_gamma   90.00
#
_symmetry.space_group_name_H-M   'P 1'
#
loop_
_entity.id
_entity.type
_entity.pdbx_description
1 polymer ?
#
loop_
_entity_poly.entity_id
_entity_poly.type
_entity_poly.pdbx_seq_one_letter_code
_entity_poly.pdbx_strand_id
1 'polypeptide(L)'
;MASPRRYAYGTKVVQFGAGSEVANGEARSNSFQVSSGTGQAAINLPTATGFSNELDFVGAISSDQLWFERSGDKLLIDLLGTNTSATVNGWFSGAGSQLQEITAGGLKLDSQVSQLVQAMATYAANNPGFDPTSASVHTVPNDASLQSTMSAAWHA
;
A
#
# COMPACT_ATOMS: atom_id res chain seq x y z
N MET A 1 -35.38 0.40 -7.41
CA MET A 1 -34.41 0.53 -8.53
C MET A 1 -33.18 1.24 -7.99
N ALA A 2 -32.03 0.56 -7.90
CA ALA A 2 -30.79 1.19 -7.46
C ALA A 2 -30.22 2.02 -8.61
N SER A 3 -29.97 3.31 -8.38
CA SER A 3 -29.33 4.20 -9.35
C SER A 3 -27.97 3.63 -9.76
N PRO A 4 -27.61 3.59 -11.05
CA PRO A 4 -26.27 3.21 -11.46
C PRO A 4 -25.28 4.20 -10.87
N ARG A 5 -24.28 3.70 -10.11
CA ARG A 5 -23.14 4.49 -9.64
C ARG A 5 -22.47 5.11 -10.87
N ARG A 6 -22.64 6.42 -11.07
CA ARG A 6 -21.97 7.17 -12.14
C ARG A 6 -20.52 7.35 -11.72
N TYR A 7 -19.64 6.47 -12.17
CA TYR A 7 -18.21 6.69 -12.06
C TYR A 7 -17.86 7.98 -12.79
N ALA A 8 -17.14 8.89 -12.14
CA ALA A 8 -16.78 10.17 -12.72
C ALA A 8 -15.72 9.97 -13.82
N TYR A 9 -15.96 10.51 -15.01
CA TYR A 9 -14.94 10.60 -16.05
C TYR A 9 -13.88 11.61 -15.57
N GLY A 10 -12.67 11.15 -15.26
CA GLY A 10 -11.57 12.01 -14.84
C GLY A 10 -10.51 11.33 -13.99
N THR A 11 -9.48 12.11 -13.67
CA THR A 11 -8.43 11.77 -12.70
C THR A 11 -8.72 12.47 -11.37
N LYS A 12 -8.51 11.78 -10.26
CA LYS A 12 -8.65 12.33 -8.91
C LYS A 12 -7.37 12.09 -8.12
N VAL A 13 -6.90 13.13 -7.42
CA VAL A 13 -5.86 12.98 -6.40
C VAL A 13 -6.55 13.02 -5.04
N VAL A 14 -6.21 12.06 -4.17
CA VAL A 14 -6.73 11.97 -2.81
C VAL A 14 -5.54 11.96 -1.86
N GLN A 15 -5.33 13.07 -1.16
CA GLN A 15 -4.31 13.16 -0.12
C GLN A 15 -4.95 12.89 1.23
N PHE A 16 -4.42 11.90 1.95
CA PHE A 16 -4.90 11.55 3.28
C PHE A 16 -4.30 12.45 4.36
N GLY A 17 -5.16 12.97 5.23
CA GLY A 17 -4.79 13.73 6.41
C GLY A 17 -4.47 12.86 7.63
N ALA A 18 -4.34 13.52 8.78
CA ALA A 18 -4.18 12.85 10.06
C ALA A 18 -5.50 12.15 10.49
N GLY A 19 -5.38 11.13 11.34
CA GLY A 19 -6.52 10.34 11.81
C GLY A 19 -6.91 9.21 10.86
N SER A 20 -8.10 8.64 11.05
CA SER A 20 -8.60 7.54 10.20
C SER A 20 -9.48 8.08 9.09
N GLU A 21 -9.10 7.83 7.84
CA GLU A 21 -9.79 8.32 6.66
C GLU A 21 -10.06 7.19 5.65
N VAL A 22 -11.16 7.31 4.91
CA VAL A 22 -11.57 6.34 3.89
C VAL A 22 -11.70 7.05 2.55
N ALA A 23 -11.09 6.49 1.50
CA ALA A 23 -11.25 6.95 0.14
C ALA A 23 -11.81 5.84 -0.76
N ASN A 24 -12.72 6.23 -1.66
CA ASN A 24 -13.27 5.35 -2.68
C ASN A 24 -12.73 5.77 -4.06
N GLY A 25 -12.25 4.80 -4.84
CA GLY A 25 -11.75 4.99 -6.22
C GLY A 25 -12.88 5.21 -7.23
N GLU A 26 -13.71 6.23 -7.02
CA GLU A 26 -14.92 6.47 -7.82
C GLU A 26 -14.64 7.12 -9.19
N ALA A 27 -13.46 7.71 -9.38
CA ALA A 27 -13.01 8.22 -10.68
C ALA A 27 -12.34 7.11 -11.49
N ARG A 28 -12.25 7.27 -12.82
CA ARG A 28 -11.55 6.28 -13.67
C ARG A 28 -10.06 6.18 -13.40
N SER A 29 -9.44 7.29 -13.02
CA SER A 29 -8.04 7.32 -12.61
C SER A 29 -7.92 7.95 -11.22
N ASN A 30 -7.25 7.31 -10.27
CA ASN A 30 -7.05 7.84 -8.92
C ASN A 30 -5.58 7.72 -8.51
N SER A 31 -5.04 8.77 -7.89
CA SER A 31 -3.77 8.75 -7.17
C SER A 31 -4.06 9.00 -5.69
N PHE A 32 -3.82 7.99 -4.87
CA PHE A 32 -3.97 8.06 -3.42
C PHE A 32 -2.61 8.41 -2.81
N GLN A 33 -2.54 9.45 -1.99
CA GLN A 33 -1.28 9.95 -1.43
C GLN A 33 -1.26 9.81 0.09
N VAL A 34 -0.25 9.09 0.57
CA VAL A 34 0.02 8.86 2.00
C VAL A 34 1.34 9.54 2.34
N SER A 35 1.36 10.30 3.43
CA SER A 35 2.54 11.00 3.95
C SER A 35 2.84 10.54 5.37
N SER A 36 3.98 10.95 5.94
CA SER A 36 4.32 10.63 7.33
C SER A 36 3.36 11.27 8.36
N GLY A 37 2.55 12.25 7.95
CA GLY A 37 1.49 12.83 8.76
C GLY A 37 0.12 12.16 8.59
N THR A 38 0.01 11.21 7.66
CA THR A 38 -1.21 10.42 7.47
C THR A 38 -1.41 9.52 8.68
N GLY A 39 -2.64 9.42 9.18
CA GLY A 39 -2.97 8.40 10.18
C GLY A 39 -3.21 7.04 9.49
N GLN A 40 -4.44 6.55 9.57
CA GLN A 40 -4.84 5.28 8.98
C GLN A 40 -5.69 5.54 7.74
N ALA A 41 -5.13 5.26 6.57
CA ALA A 41 -5.83 5.38 5.30
C ALA A 41 -6.46 4.04 4.89
N ALA A 42 -7.75 4.05 4.55
CA ALA A 42 -8.43 2.91 3.95
C ALA A 42 -8.88 3.24 2.52
N ILE A 43 -8.46 2.42 1.56
CA ILE A 43 -8.73 2.59 0.14
C ILE A 43 -9.68 1.49 -0.33
N ASN A 44 -10.81 1.89 -0.90
CA ASN A 44 -11.77 1.01 -1.55
C ASN A 44 -11.69 1.19 -3.05
N LEU A 45 -11.27 0.14 -3.76
CA LEU A 45 -11.21 0.15 -5.21
C LEU A 45 -12.49 -0.45 -5.82
N PRO A 46 -12.96 0.07 -6.97
CA PRO A 46 -14.05 -0.56 -7.70
C PRO A 46 -13.59 -1.88 -8.33
N THR A 47 -14.44 -2.90 -8.27
CA THR A 47 -14.23 -4.18 -8.95
C THR A 47 -14.63 -4.08 -10.42
N ALA A 48 -13.89 -3.32 -11.21
CA ALA A 48 -14.19 -3.09 -12.62
C ALA A 48 -12.94 -2.90 -13.47
N THR A 49 -12.99 -3.38 -14.71
CA THR A 49 -11.91 -3.20 -15.69
C THR A 49 -11.87 -1.75 -16.20
N GLY A 50 -10.67 -1.29 -16.59
CA GLY A 50 -10.49 0.05 -17.18
C GLY A 50 -10.44 1.20 -16.18
N PHE A 51 -10.22 0.90 -14.90
CA PHE A 51 -9.80 1.83 -13.86
C PHE A 51 -8.28 1.78 -13.69
N SER A 52 -7.68 2.92 -13.36
CA SER A 52 -6.26 3.06 -13.04
C SER A 52 -6.17 3.70 -11.65
N ASN A 53 -5.56 3.02 -10.69
CA ASN A 53 -5.47 3.43 -9.31
C ASN A 53 -4.04 3.19 -8.85
N GLU A 54 -3.43 4.23 -8.29
CA GLU A 54 -2.05 4.22 -7.81
C GLU A 54 -2.02 4.69 -6.36
N LEU A 55 -1.04 4.20 -5.61
CA LEU A 55 -0.74 4.66 -4.25
C LEU A 55 0.66 5.25 -4.23
N ASP A 56 0.78 6.47 -3.72
CA ASP A 56 2.03 7.22 -3.65
C ASP A 56 2.33 7.55 -2.18
N PHE A 57 3.45 7.02 -1.69
CA PHE A 57 4.03 7.39 -0.42
C PHE A 57 4.91 8.63 -0.63
N VAL A 58 4.32 9.80 -0.41
CA VAL A 58 4.90 11.10 -0.73
C VAL A 58 5.82 11.63 0.37
N GLY A 59 6.59 12.66 0.02
CA GLY A 59 7.53 13.32 0.93
C GLY A 59 8.85 12.58 0.99
N ALA A 60 9.38 12.37 2.21
CA ALA A 60 10.66 11.72 2.44
C ALA A 60 10.52 10.21 2.77
N ILE A 61 9.39 9.59 2.42
CA ILE A 61 9.17 8.16 2.64
C ILE A 61 9.91 7.38 1.55
N SER A 62 10.88 6.56 1.95
CA SER A 62 11.58 5.65 1.05
C SER A 62 10.97 4.24 1.08
N SER A 63 11.21 3.48 0.01
CA SER A 63 10.69 2.13 -0.16
C SER A 63 11.07 1.18 0.98
N ASP A 64 12.27 1.35 1.56
CA ASP A 64 12.78 0.57 2.68
C ASP A 64 12.16 0.94 4.03
N GLN A 65 11.25 1.91 4.09
CA GLN A 65 10.47 2.25 5.29
C GLN A 65 9.07 1.64 5.27
N LEU A 66 8.73 0.87 4.24
CA LEU A 66 7.40 0.30 4.05
C LEU A 66 7.39 -1.20 4.38
N TRP A 67 6.40 -1.61 5.16
CA TRP A 67 6.14 -3.01 5.48
C TRP A 67 4.81 -3.46 4.89
N PHE A 68 4.82 -4.55 4.13
CA PHE A 68 3.67 -5.07 3.40
C PHE A 68 3.18 -6.36 4.05
N GLU A 69 1.90 -6.37 4.40
CA GLU A 69 1.24 -7.50 5.03
C GLU A 69 -0.07 -7.85 4.32
N ARG A 70 -0.38 -9.15 4.29
CA ARG A 70 -1.72 -9.62 3.93
C ARG A 70 -2.54 -9.87 5.19
N SER A 71 -3.68 -9.18 5.29
CA SER A 71 -4.70 -9.46 6.31
C SER A 71 -6.01 -9.85 5.64
N GLY A 72 -6.31 -11.15 5.62
CA GLY A 72 -7.46 -11.69 4.90
C GLY A 72 -7.38 -11.42 3.39
N ASP A 73 -8.31 -10.61 2.88
CA ASP A 73 -8.35 -10.15 1.49
C ASP A 73 -7.72 -8.78 1.26
N LYS A 74 -7.16 -8.16 2.30
CA LYS A 74 -6.60 -6.81 2.28
C LYS A 74 -5.09 -6.81 2.17
N LEU A 75 -4.55 -5.81 1.50
CA LEU A 75 -3.15 -5.43 1.58
C LEU A 75 -3.01 -4.32 2.62
N LEU A 76 -2.18 -4.55 3.63
CA LEU A 76 -1.79 -3.56 4.64
C LEU A 76 -0.37 -3.11 4.32
N ILE A 77 -0.13 -1.81 4.42
CA ILE A 77 1.17 -1.20 4.21
C ILE A 77 1.43 -0.25 5.38
N ASP A 78 2.37 -0.59 6.23
CA ASP A 78 2.77 0.24 7.38
C ASP A 78 3.98 1.08 7.03
N LEU A 79 3.98 2.33 7.48
CA LEU A 79 5.20 3.13 7.59
C LEU A 79 5.91 2.75 8.89
N LEU A 80 7.06 2.10 8.75
CA LEU A 80 7.79 1.51 9.86
C LEU A 80 8.09 2.53 10.97
N GLY A 81 7.78 2.14 12.20
CA GLY A 81 8.04 2.90 13.43
C GLY A 81 7.03 3.99 13.71
N THR A 82 5.88 3.93 13.03
CA THR A 82 4.78 4.88 13.19
C THR A 82 3.44 4.14 13.29
N ASN A 83 2.35 4.89 13.50
CA ASN A 83 0.99 4.39 13.34
C ASN A 83 0.37 4.78 11.99
N THR A 84 1.18 5.28 11.05
CA THR A 84 0.75 5.60 9.69
C THR A 84 0.65 4.34 8.87
N SER A 85 -0.51 4.12 8.25
CA SER A 85 -0.72 2.95 7.39
C SER A 85 -1.69 3.21 6.26
N ALA A 86 -1.57 2.40 5.22
CA ALA A 86 -2.50 2.30 4.11
C ALA A 86 -3.07 0.88 4.02
N THR A 87 -4.39 0.76 4.04
CA THR A 87 -5.10 -0.50 3.83
C THR A 87 -5.83 -0.45 2.50
N VAL A 88 -5.49 -1.33 1.57
CA VAL A 88 -6.22 -1.53 0.32
C VAL A 88 -7.17 -2.71 0.49
N ASN A 89 -8.47 -2.40 0.56
CA ASN A 89 -9.50 -3.41 0.79
C ASN A 89 -9.71 -4.27 -0.47
N GLY A 90 -9.82 -5.59 -0.28
CA GLY A 90 -10.09 -6.52 -1.38
C GLY A 90 -8.91 -6.77 -2.33
N TRP A 91 -7.70 -6.31 -2.02
CA TRP A 91 -6.50 -6.54 -2.84
C TRP A 91 -6.33 -7.99 -3.32
N PHE A 92 -6.59 -8.97 -2.45
CA PHE A 92 -6.44 -10.40 -2.75
C PHE A 92 -7.74 -11.08 -3.21
N SER A 93 -8.79 -10.30 -3.53
CA SER A 93 -10.07 -10.82 -4.05
C SER A 93 -10.04 -11.09 -5.56
N GLY A 94 -9.06 -10.55 -6.28
CA GLY A 94 -8.85 -10.73 -7.72
C GLY A 94 -8.08 -9.58 -8.35
N ALA A 95 -7.55 -9.79 -9.56
CA ALA A 95 -6.69 -8.80 -10.24
C ALA A 95 -7.39 -7.45 -10.52
N GLY A 96 -8.72 -7.42 -10.63
CA GLY A 96 -9.50 -6.19 -10.79
C GLY A 96 -9.60 -5.31 -9.54
N SER A 97 -9.09 -5.79 -8.40
CA SER A 97 -9.16 -5.12 -7.09
C SER A 97 -7.80 -4.61 -6.61
N GLN A 98 -6.79 -4.62 -7.49
CA GLN A 98 -5.42 -4.21 -7.18
C GLN A 98 -5.10 -2.82 -7.73
N LEU A 99 -4.20 -2.11 -7.06
CA LEU A 99 -3.55 -0.92 -7.60
C LEU A 99 -2.64 -1.34 -8.75
N GLN A 100 -2.44 -0.44 -9.71
CA GLN A 100 -1.51 -0.65 -10.82
C GLN A 100 -0.07 -0.43 -10.40
N GLU A 101 0.16 0.53 -9.49
CA GLU A 101 1.48 0.91 -9.04
C GLU A 101 1.42 1.42 -7.59
N ILE A 102 2.47 1.11 -6.83
CA ILE A 102 2.77 1.70 -5.53
C ILE A 102 4.13 2.39 -5.67
N THR A 103 4.23 3.65 -5.26
CA THR A 103 5.48 4.44 -5.37
C THR A 103 5.95 4.94 -4.02
N ALA A 104 7.28 4.99 -3.85
CA ALA A 104 7.94 5.52 -2.65
C ALA A 104 9.39 5.90 -3.00
N GLY A 105 9.87 7.06 -2.54
CA GLY A 105 11.26 7.48 -2.73
C GLY A 105 11.73 7.55 -4.19
N GLY A 106 10.81 7.73 -5.15
CA GLY A 106 11.11 7.71 -6.59
C GLY A 106 11.21 6.32 -7.22
N LEU A 107 10.93 5.25 -6.45
CA LEU A 107 10.85 3.88 -6.94
C LEU A 107 9.39 3.42 -7.08
N LYS A 108 9.20 2.39 -7.90
CA LYS A 108 7.93 1.78 -8.26
C LYS A 108 7.89 0.32 -7.84
N LEU A 109 6.72 -0.11 -7.38
CA LEU A 109 6.37 -1.49 -7.05
C LEU A 109 5.02 -1.84 -7.70
N ASP A 110 5.01 -2.89 -8.53
CA ASP A 110 3.83 -3.29 -9.30
C ASP A 110 3.54 -4.80 -9.17
N SER A 111 4.04 -5.61 -10.09
CA SER A 111 3.92 -7.06 -10.20
C SER A 111 4.53 -7.86 -9.05
N GLN A 112 5.37 -7.23 -8.22
CA GLN A 112 6.16 -7.89 -7.18
C GLN A 112 5.54 -7.77 -5.76
N VAL A 113 4.36 -7.14 -5.62
CA VAL A 113 3.70 -6.95 -4.31
C VAL A 113 3.48 -8.28 -3.59
N SER A 114 3.04 -9.32 -4.30
CA SER A 114 2.73 -10.62 -3.67
C SER A 114 3.99 -11.31 -3.14
N GLN A 115 5.11 -11.21 -3.87
CA GLN A 115 6.42 -11.73 -3.48
C GLN A 115 6.95 -10.99 -2.25
N LEU A 116 6.80 -9.67 -2.23
CA LEU A 116 7.22 -8.83 -1.10
C LEU A 116 6.43 -9.16 0.17
N VAL A 117 5.10 -9.25 0.06
CA VAL A 117 4.21 -9.69 1.16
C VAL A 117 4.62 -11.07 1.68
N GLN A 118 4.93 -12.01 0.79
CA GLN A 118 5.33 -13.37 1.20
C GLN A 118 6.67 -13.36 1.94
N ALA A 119 7.66 -12.59 1.47
CA ALA A 119 8.96 -12.50 2.12
C ALA A 119 8.85 -11.85 3.52
N MET A 120 8.09 -10.76 3.63
CA MET A 120 7.83 -10.07 4.89
C MET A 120 7.06 -10.96 5.88
N ALA A 121 6.05 -11.70 5.41
CA ALA A 121 5.35 -12.69 6.24
C ALA A 121 6.29 -13.80 6.75
N THR A 122 7.19 -14.32 5.90
CA THR A 122 8.20 -15.31 6.32
C THR A 122 9.15 -14.74 7.38
N TYR A 123 9.60 -13.50 7.22
CA TYR A 123 10.43 -12.86 8.23
C TYR A 123 9.69 -12.69 9.56
N ALA A 124 8.45 -12.16 9.55
CA ALA A 124 7.66 -11.97 10.77
C ALA A 124 7.39 -13.30 11.49
N ALA A 125 7.09 -14.38 10.75
CA ALA A 125 6.88 -15.70 11.32
C ALA A 125 8.13 -16.25 12.04
N ASN A 126 9.32 -15.94 11.54
CA ASN A 126 10.59 -16.33 12.16
C ASN A 126 11.04 -15.38 13.28
N ASN A 127 10.39 -14.22 13.42
CA ASN A 127 10.72 -13.17 14.38
C ASN A 127 9.47 -12.73 15.14
N PRO A 128 8.92 -13.56 16.06
CA PRO A 128 7.63 -13.31 16.70
C PRO A 128 7.55 -12.05 17.59
N GLY A 129 8.69 -11.42 17.88
CA GLY A 129 8.75 -10.12 18.58
C GLY A 129 8.87 -8.91 17.65
N PHE A 130 8.86 -9.12 16.34
CA PHE A 130 8.88 -8.04 15.37
C PHE A 130 7.53 -7.31 15.34
N ASP A 131 7.58 -6.00 15.52
CA ASP A 131 6.43 -5.11 15.45
C ASP A 131 6.78 -3.96 14.48
N PRO A 132 6.12 -3.86 13.31
CA PRO A 132 6.39 -2.82 12.32
C PRO A 132 6.03 -1.41 12.83
N THR A 133 5.19 -1.29 13.87
CA THR A 133 4.79 -0.01 14.47
C THR A 133 5.70 0.43 15.63
N SER A 134 6.62 -0.43 16.06
CA SER A 134 7.57 -0.11 17.13
C SER A 134 8.47 1.04 16.71
N ALA A 135 8.52 2.10 17.52
CA ALA A 135 9.29 3.31 17.25
C ALA A 135 10.82 3.09 17.12
N SER A 136 11.34 1.88 17.36
CA SER A 136 12.74 1.52 17.10
C SER A 136 12.99 0.93 15.70
N VAL A 137 11.94 0.66 14.93
CA VAL A 137 12.01 0.04 13.60
C VAL A 137 11.66 1.10 12.57
N HIS A 138 12.65 1.68 11.87
CA HIS A 138 12.40 2.72 10.87
C HIS A 138 12.66 2.28 9.42
N THR A 139 13.27 1.11 9.25
CA THR A 139 13.58 0.51 7.96
C THR A 139 13.37 -0.99 8.02
N VAL A 140 13.14 -1.61 6.87
CA VAL A 140 13.02 -3.05 6.71
C VAL A 140 14.25 -3.71 7.34
N PRO A 141 14.07 -4.79 8.13
CA PRO A 141 15.16 -5.45 8.80
C PRO A 141 16.29 -5.89 7.86
N ASN A 142 17.52 -5.90 8.39
CA ASN A 142 18.71 -6.36 7.67
C ASN A 142 18.79 -7.89 7.61
N ASP A 143 17.81 -8.51 6.95
CA ASP A 143 17.77 -9.93 6.62
C ASP A 143 18.11 -10.14 5.15
N ALA A 144 19.04 -11.04 4.83
CA ALA A 144 19.53 -11.21 3.47
C ALA A 144 18.43 -11.59 2.46
N SER A 145 17.45 -12.39 2.87
CA SER A 145 16.35 -12.82 2.00
C SER A 145 15.35 -11.69 1.76
N LEU A 146 15.05 -10.90 2.78
CA LEU A 146 14.25 -9.69 2.65
C LEU A 146 14.92 -8.67 1.75
N GLN A 147 16.22 -8.38 1.97
CA GLN A 147 16.95 -7.38 1.19
C GLN A 147 17.04 -7.76 -0.29
N SER A 148 17.23 -9.04 -0.59
CA SER A 148 17.17 -9.56 -1.97
C SER A 148 15.79 -9.33 -2.60
N THR A 149 14.71 -9.64 -1.86
CA THR A 149 13.34 -9.44 -2.35
C THR A 149 13.03 -7.96 -2.56
N MET A 150 13.42 -7.08 -1.62
CA MET A 150 13.28 -5.63 -1.72
C MET A 150 13.95 -5.08 -2.99
N SER A 151 15.20 -5.49 -3.22
CA SER A 151 15.99 -5.05 -4.39
C SER A 151 15.39 -5.52 -5.72
N ALA A 152 14.73 -6.68 -5.73
CA ALA A 152 14.05 -7.22 -6.90
C ALA A 152 12.62 -6.68 -7.08
N ALA A 153 12.02 -6.11 -6.04
CA ALA A 153 10.65 -5.62 -6.05
C ALA A 153 10.57 -4.15 -6.52
N TRP A 154 11.48 -3.31 -6.03
CA TRP A 154 11.50 -1.88 -6.33
C TRP A 154 12.38 -1.53 -7.53
N HIS A 155 11.89 -0.70 -8.44
CA HIS A 155 12.61 -0.28 -9.65
C HIS A 155 12.33 1.19 -10.00
N ALA A 156 13.20 1.79 -10.83
CA ALA A 156 13.10 3.18 -11.28
C ALA A 156 12.25 3.33 -12.54
#